data_AF-A0A1D7VH11-F1
#
_entry.id   AF-A0A1D7VH11-F1
#
_cell.length_a   1.000
_cell.length_b   1.000
_cell.length_c   1.000
_cell.angle_alpha   90.00
_cell.angle_beta   90.00
_cell.angle_gamma   90.00
#
_symmetry.space_group_name_H-M   'P 1'
#
loop_
_entity.id
_entity.type
_entity.pdbx_description
1 polymer ?
#
loop_
_entity_poly.entity_id
_entity_poly.type
_entity_poly.pdbx_seq_one_letter_code
_entity_poly.pdbx_strand_id
1 'polypeptide(L)'
;MSTEKIETVELGTGGPRVGAQGLGCMGMSFAYGPTDADEARATLERARELGVTLFDTADMYGRGENEKFLAPFVRAQELAQLEPIAGQVAGERYADMSSTSAGRE
;
A
#
# COMPACT_ATOMS: atom_id res chain seq x y z
N MET A 1 18.79 6.77 -15.57
CA MET A 1 18.05 5.74 -14.82
C MET A 1 17.26 4.90 -15.81
N SER A 2 17.16 3.58 -15.61
CA SER A 2 16.40 2.72 -16.54
C SER A 2 14.93 3.15 -16.58
N THR A 3 14.36 3.16 -17.77
CA THR A 3 12.95 3.46 -18.05
C THR A 3 12.14 2.19 -18.34
N GLU A 4 12.73 1.02 -18.11
CA GLU A 4 12.00 -0.25 -18.23
C GLU A 4 10.86 -0.29 -17.24
N LYS A 5 9.70 -0.76 -17.73
CA LYS A 5 8.54 -1.02 -16.89
C LYS A 5 8.78 -2.27 -16.07
N ILE A 6 8.35 -2.23 -14.82
CA ILE A 6 8.34 -3.37 -13.92
C ILE A 6 7.52 -4.50 -14.54
N GLU A 7 8.10 -5.70 -14.60
CA GLU A 7 7.40 -6.89 -15.06
C GLU A 7 6.24 -7.22 -14.12
N THR A 8 5.22 -7.89 -14.64
CA THR A 8 4.06 -8.32 -13.85
C THR A 8 4.13 -9.82 -13.52
N VAL A 9 3.59 -10.20 -12.36
CA VAL A 9 3.49 -11.56 -11.84
C VAL A 9 2.06 -11.83 -11.37
N GLU A 10 1.67 -13.10 -11.27
CA GLU A 10 0.37 -13.49 -10.71
C GLU A 10 0.47 -13.56 -9.18
N LEU A 11 -0.44 -12.89 -8.47
CA LEU A 11 -0.46 -12.88 -7.01
C LEU A 11 -1.28 -14.05 -6.45
N GLY A 12 -0.62 -15.17 -6.17
CA GLY A 12 -1.27 -16.40 -5.71
C GLY A 12 -2.01 -17.12 -6.84
N THR A 13 -2.55 -18.31 -6.57
CA THR A 13 -3.22 -19.13 -7.59
C THR A 13 -4.55 -18.52 -8.02
N GLY A 14 -4.66 -18.13 -9.29
CA GLY A 14 -5.87 -17.50 -9.85
C GLY A 14 -6.08 -16.05 -9.41
N GLY A 15 -5.05 -15.40 -8.87
CA GLY A 15 -5.11 -14.02 -8.39
C GLY A 15 -4.86 -12.98 -9.48
N PRO A 16 -4.86 -11.68 -9.12
CA PRO A 16 -4.61 -10.62 -10.07
C PRO A 16 -3.15 -10.61 -10.55
N ARG A 17 -2.94 -10.04 -11.74
CA ARG A 17 -1.60 -9.68 -12.24
C ARG A 17 -1.16 -8.37 -11.59
N VAL A 18 -0.06 -8.40 -10.86
CA VAL A 18 0.53 -7.24 -10.17
C VAL A 18 1.97 -7.02 -10.59
N GLY A 19 2.52 -5.83 -10.40
CA GLY A 19 3.97 -5.60 -10.56
C GLY A 19 4.78 -6.54 -9.66
N ALA A 20 5.89 -7.06 -10.19
CA ALA A 20 6.82 -7.90 -9.44
C ALA A 20 7.44 -7.17 -8.22
N GLN A 21 7.36 -5.84 -8.22
CA GLN A 21 7.74 -4.97 -7.12
C GLN A 21 6.56 -4.07 -6.72
N GLY A 22 6.35 -3.94 -5.42
CA GLY A 22 5.44 -2.96 -4.81
C GLY A 22 6.19 -1.81 -4.15
N LEU A 23 5.48 -0.71 -3.86
CA LEU A 23 5.99 0.43 -3.13
C LEU A 23 5.49 0.42 -1.68
N GLY A 24 6.41 0.33 -0.73
CA GLY A 24 6.13 0.57 0.69
C GLY A 24 5.95 2.05 0.98
N CYS A 25 4.81 2.45 1.54
CA CYS A 25 4.48 3.86 1.76
C CYS A 25 4.76 4.35 3.19
N MET A 26 5.32 3.50 4.08
CA MET A 26 5.61 3.84 5.49
C MET A 26 6.40 5.15 5.67
N GLY A 27 7.38 5.42 4.79
CA GLY A 27 8.19 6.64 4.84
C GLY A 27 7.44 7.92 4.47
N MET A 28 6.21 7.82 3.98
CA MET A 28 5.43 9.01 3.58
C MET A 28 4.77 9.73 4.78
N SER A 29 4.60 9.03 5.92
CA SER A 29 3.89 9.59 7.08
C SER A 29 4.35 9.08 8.45
N PHE A 30 5.32 8.15 8.52
CA PHE A 30 5.64 7.48 9.79
C PHE A 30 7.13 7.33 10.08
N ALA A 31 7.90 6.74 9.16
CA ALA A 31 9.26 6.31 9.42
C ALA A 31 10.30 7.09 8.61
N TYR A 32 11.57 6.89 8.95
CA TYR A 32 12.75 7.36 8.22
C TYR A 32 13.07 8.86 8.25
N GLY A 33 12.30 9.65 9.01
CA GLY A 33 12.60 11.06 9.29
C GLY A 33 11.50 11.99 8.79
N PRO A 34 11.78 13.30 8.70
CA PRO A 34 10.87 14.25 8.09
C PRO A 34 10.61 13.89 6.62
N THR A 35 9.36 14.05 6.20
CA THR A 35 8.92 13.78 4.84
C THR A 35 8.36 15.05 4.22
N ASP A 36 8.75 15.31 2.98
CA ASP A 36 8.10 16.32 2.14
C ASP A 36 6.92 15.69 1.38
N ALA A 37 5.74 16.30 1.52
CA ALA A 37 4.51 15.76 0.95
C ALA A 37 4.50 15.80 -0.59
N ASP A 38 5.14 16.80 -1.20
CA ASP A 38 5.19 16.94 -2.65
C ASP A 38 6.20 15.95 -3.26
N GLU A 39 7.34 15.71 -2.60
CA GLU A 39 8.26 14.64 -2.98
C GLU A 39 7.64 13.24 -2.82
N ALA A 40 6.85 13.02 -1.77
CA ALA A 40 6.10 11.78 -1.59
C ALA A 40 5.08 11.56 -2.72
N ARG A 41 4.35 12.60 -3.15
CA ARG A 41 3.44 12.52 -4.32
C ARG A 41 4.20 12.25 -5.61
N ALA A 42 5.30 12.96 -5.85
CA ALA A 42 6.14 12.73 -7.03
C ALA A 42 6.69 11.28 -7.06
N THR A 43 6.99 10.72 -5.89
CA THR A 43 7.39 9.31 -5.77
C THR A 43 6.26 8.36 -6.17
N LEU A 44 5.03 8.60 -5.72
CA LEU A 44 3.86 7.80 -6.12
C LEU A 44 3.60 7.86 -7.63
N GLU A 45 3.64 9.06 -8.21
CA GLU A 45 3.48 9.26 -9.65
C GLU A 45 4.57 8.52 -10.42
N ARG A 46 5.83 8.66 -10.01
CA ARG A 46 6.95 8.00 -10.66
C ARG A 46 6.87 6.47 -10.55
N ALA A 47 6.47 5.95 -9.39
CA ALA A 47 6.24 4.53 -9.20
C ALA A 47 5.20 3.99 -10.19
N ARG A 48 4.09 4.73 -10.37
CA ARG A 48 3.05 4.37 -11.33
C ARG A 48 3.52 4.40 -12.78
N GLU A 49 4.32 5.40 -13.17
CA GLU A 49 4.94 5.46 -14.51
C GLU A 49 5.83 4.24 -14.80
N LEU A 50 6.55 3.77 -13.79
CA LEU A 50 7.40 2.59 -13.85
C LEU A 50 6.60 1.28 -13.83
N GLY A 51 5.28 1.32 -13.66
CA GLY A 51 4.42 0.14 -13.68
C GLY A 51 4.21 -0.50 -12.31
N VAL A 52 4.46 0.21 -11.20
CA VAL A 52 4.03 -0.24 -9.87
C VAL A 52 2.51 -0.27 -9.82
N THR A 53 1.96 -1.41 -9.40
CA THR A 53 0.52 -1.62 -9.22
C THR A 53 0.16 -2.06 -7.80
N LEU A 54 1.14 -2.08 -6.88
CA LEU A 54 0.97 -2.49 -5.49
C LEU A 54 1.57 -1.42 -4.57
N PHE A 55 0.75 -0.86 -3.70
CA PHE A 55 1.13 0.14 -2.70
C PHE A 55 0.83 -0.41 -1.31
N ASP A 56 1.86 -0.56 -0.48
CA ASP A 56 1.76 -1.08 0.89
C ASP A 56 1.54 0.07 1.87
N THR A 57 0.53 -0.08 2.73
CA THR A 57 0.12 0.87 3.77
C THR A 57 -0.44 0.11 4.97
N ALA A 58 -0.50 0.78 6.11
CA ALA A 58 -1.17 0.29 7.32
C ALA A 58 -1.64 1.46 8.18
N ASP A 59 -2.65 1.23 9.02
CA ASP A 59 -3.09 2.16 10.06
C ASP A 59 -1.94 2.57 11.01
N MET A 60 -1.04 1.63 11.32
CA MET A 60 0.15 1.88 12.13
C MET A 60 1.09 2.92 11.51
N TYR A 61 1.06 3.11 10.19
CA TYR A 61 1.93 4.07 9.49
C TYR A 61 1.41 5.50 9.72
N GLY A 62 1.69 6.04 10.90
CA GLY A 62 1.28 7.40 11.28
C GLY A 62 -0.19 7.46 11.71
N ARG A 63 -0.73 6.41 12.32
CA ARG A 63 -2.08 6.37 12.91
C ARG A 63 -3.19 6.72 11.89
N GLY A 64 -3.13 6.10 10.73
CA GLY A 64 -4.07 6.28 9.61
C GLY A 64 -3.74 7.43 8.67
N GLU A 65 -2.74 8.26 8.97
CA GLU A 65 -2.35 9.35 8.07
C GLU A 65 -1.77 8.84 6.73
N ASN A 66 -1.12 7.67 6.70
CA ASN A 66 -0.65 7.08 5.44
C ASN A 66 -1.81 6.75 4.50
N GLU A 67 -2.83 6.08 5.02
CA GLU A 67 -4.00 5.67 4.25
C GLU A 67 -4.77 6.90 3.74
N LYS A 68 -4.92 7.94 4.57
CA LYS A 68 -5.52 9.22 4.15
C LYS A 68 -4.70 9.90 3.06
N PHE A 69 -3.38 9.87 3.16
CA PHE A 69 -2.48 10.45 2.16
C PHE A 69 -2.58 9.72 0.81
N LEU A 70 -2.73 8.40 0.82
CA LEU A 70 -2.86 7.57 -0.37
C LEU A 70 -4.27 7.56 -0.98
N ALA A 71 -5.32 7.83 -0.18
CA ALA A 71 -6.72 7.71 -0.63
C ALA A 71 -7.02 8.45 -1.95
N PRO A 72 -6.52 9.68 -2.22
CA PRO A 72 -6.74 10.35 -3.50
C PRO A 72 -6.05 9.68 -4.70
N PHE A 73 -5.02 8.86 -4.44
CA PHE A 73 -4.21 8.20 -5.47
C PHE A 73 -4.81 6.87 -5.93
N VAL A 74 -5.59 6.20 -5.09
CA VAL A 74 -6.25 4.93 -5.40
C VAL A 74 -7.61 5.19 -6.05
N ARG A 75 -7.82 4.69 -7.26
CA ARG A 75 -9.10 4.83 -7.97
C ARG A 75 -10.13 3.86 -7.40
N ALA A 76 -11.40 4.26 -7.41
CA ALA A 76 -12.52 3.41 -6.96
C ALA A 76 -12.56 2.04 -7.69
N GLN A 77 -12.17 1.98 -8.96
CA GLN A 77 -12.07 0.73 -9.73
C GLN A 77 -10.93 -0.19 -9.25
N GLU A 78 -9.85 0.38 -8.71
CA GLU A 78 -8.72 -0.38 -8.16
C GLU A 78 -9.09 -0.96 -6.79
N LEU A 79 -9.82 -0.20 -5.97
CA LEU A 79 -10.38 -0.70 -4.70
C LEU A 79 -11.34 -1.87 -4.91
N ALA A 80 -12.21 -1.81 -5.92
CA ALA A 80 -13.16 -2.88 -6.23
C ALA A 80 -12.49 -4.22 -6.58
N GLN A 81 -11.28 -4.19 -7.14
CA GLN A 81 -10.52 -5.41 -7.45
C GLN A 81 -9.92 -6.08 -6.20
N LEU A 82 -9.82 -5.35 -5.09
CA LEU A 82 -9.30 -5.86 -3.82
C LEU A 82 -10.37 -6.55 -2.98
N GLU A 83 -11.66 -6.28 -3.22
CA GLU A 83 -12.77 -6.84 -2.43
C GLU A 83 -12.73 -8.38 -2.33
N PRO A 84 -12.50 -9.14 -3.42
CA PRO A 84 -12.41 -10.60 -3.33
C PRO A 84 -11.18 -11.11 -2.55
N ILE A 85 -10.13 -10.28 -2.45
CA ILE A 85 -8.88 -10.61 -1.75
C ILE A 85 -8.98 -10.26 -0.27
N ALA A 86 -9.59 -9.12 0.06
CA ALA A 86 -9.79 -8.65 1.42
C ALA A 86 -10.47 -9.72 2.30
N GLY A 87 -11.49 -10.40 1.77
CA GLY A 87 -12.16 -11.50 2.46
C GLY A 87 -11.31 -12.78 2.66
N GLN A 88 -10.22 -12.96 1.91
CA GLN A 88 -9.31 -14.11 2.03
C GLN A 88 -8.14 -13.86 2.99
N VAL A 89 -7.80 -12.58 3.21
CA VAL A 89 -6.76 -12.16 4.16
C VAL A 89 -7.33 -11.76 5.52
N ALA A 90 -8.63 -11.42 5.59
CA ALA A 90 -9.35 -11.28 6.84
C ALA A 90 -9.58 -12.64 7.52
N GLY A 91 -9.22 -12.76 8.80
CA GLY A 91 -9.43 -13.97 9.61
C GLY A 91 -8.39 -14.11 10.73
N GLU A 92 -8.56 -15.12 11.58
CA GLU A 92 -7.73 -15.33 12.80
C GLU A 92 -6.31 -15.87 12.55
N ARG A 93 -5.84 -15.80 11.30
CA ARG A 93 -4.51 -16.31 10.91
C ARG A 93 -3.38 -15.51 11.53
N TYR A 94 -3.63 -14.23 11.81
CA TYR A 94 -2.82 -13.37 12.65
C TYR A 94 -3.60 -13.09 13.94
N ALA A 95 -2.89 -13.01 15.08
CA ALA A 95 -3.51 -12.62 16.34
C ALA A 95 -4.26 -11.30 16.16
N ASP A 96 -5.43 -11.18 16.76
CA ASP A 96 -6.21 -9.95 16.76
C ASP A 96 -5.39 -8.81 17.39
N MET A 97 -4.82 -7.96 16.51
CA MET A 97 -4.02 -6.79 16.90
C MET A 97 -4.89 -5.59 17.27
N SER A 98 -6.22 -5.69 17.26
CA SER A 98 -7.12 -4.65 17.79
C SER A 98 -6.84 -4.39 19.29
N SER A 99 -6.35 -5.40 20.00
CA SER A 99 -5.90 -5.28 21.40
C SER A 99 -4.58 -4.52 21.56
N THR A 100 -3.76 -4.40 20.51
CA THR A 100 -2.49 -3.65 20.58
C THR A 100 -2.73 -2.13 20.61
N SER A 101 -3.91 -1.68 20.17
CA SER A 101 -4.40 -0.32 20.44
C SER A 101 -5.07 -0.16 21.82
N ALA A 102 -5.63 -1.23 22.39
CA ALA A 102 -6.40 -1.19 23.64
C ALA A 102 -5.55 -1.11 24.92
N GLY A 103 -4.22 -1.20 24.83
CA GLY A 103 -3.30 -1.01 25.95
C GLY A 103 -2.79 0.42 26.14
N ARG A 104 -3.43 1.42 25.53
CA ARG A 104 -3.07 2.85 25.64
C ARG A 104 -4.21 3.66 26.27
N GLU A 105 -4.37 3.51 27.59
CA GLU A 105 -4.79 4.60 28.49
C GLU A 105 -3.68 4.83 29.52
#